data_AF-A0A485AL79-F1
#
_entry.id   AF-A0A485AL79-F1
#
_cell.length_a   1.000
_cell.length_b   1.000
_cell.length_c   1.000
_cell.angle_alpha   90.00
_cell.angle_beta   90.00
_cell.angle_gamma   90.00
#
_symmetry.space_group_name_H-M   'P 1'
#
loop_
_entity.id
_entity.type
_entity.pdbx_description
1 polymer ?
#
loop_
_entity_poly.entity_id
_entity_poly.type
_entity_poly.pdbx_seq_one_letter_code
_entity_poly.pdbx_strand_id
1 'polypeptide(L)'
;MLLAGSIFLLTLVLVIWQPRGLNIGWSASIGAVLALVTGVIGVGDIPVVWNIVWNATATFIAVIIISLLLDESGFFEWAALHVSRWGKGRGRLLFSWIILLGRPSQRYLPTMVRH
;
A
#
# COMPACT_ATOMS: atom_id res chain seq x y z
N MET A 1 -27.55 2.88 0.89
CA MET A 1 -26.53 2.30 1.80
C MET A 1 -26.16 0.87 1.37
N LEU A 2 -27.09 -0.09 1.35
CA LEU A 2 -26.82 -1.47 0.94
C LEU A 2 -26.26 -1.59 -0.48
N LEU A 3 -26.85 -0.90 -1.46
CA LEU A 3 -26.40 -0.94 -2.86
C LEU A 3 -24.98 -0.39 -3.06
N ALA A 4 -24.63 0.70 -2.36
CA ALA A 4 -23.29 1.27 -2.35
C ALA A 4 -22.26 0.31 -1.74
N GLY A 5 -22.62 -0.32 -0.60
CA GLY A 5 -21.78 -1.34 0.04
C GLY A 5 -21.54 -2.55 -0.86
N SER A 6 -22.57 -3.02 -1.58
CA SER A 6 -22.45 -4.13 -2.53
C SER A 6 -21.52 -3.81 -3.69
N ILE A 7 -21.60 -2.61 -4.28
CA ILE A 7 -20.72 -2.18 -5.38
C ILE A 7 -19.29 -2.02 -4.90
N PHE A 8 -19.09 -1.48 -3.70
CA PHE A 8 -17.79 -1.34 -3.08
C PHE A 8 -17.12 -2.70 -2.83
N LEU A 9 -17.85 -3.64 -2.22
CA LEU A 9 -17.36 -5.00 -1.98
C LEU A 9 -17.07 -5.73 -3.29
N LEU A 10 -17.94 -5.61 -4.28
CA LEU A 10 -17.72 -6.18 -5.61
C LEU A 10 -16.44 -5.63 -6.23
N THR A 11 -16.23 -4.31 -6.15
CA THR A 11 -15.02 -3.66 -6.68
C THR A 11 -13.77 -4.13 -5.95
N LEU A 12 -13.79 -4.23 -4.61
CA LEU A 12 -12.67 -4.76 -3.83
C LEU A 12 -12.36 -6.21 -4.18
N VAL A 13 -13.39 -7.06 -4.30
CA VAL A 13 -13.21 -8.46 -4.70
C VAL A 13 -12.60 -8.53 -6.10
N LEU A 14 -13.06 -7.72 -7.05
CA LEU A 14 -12.52 -7.69 -8.41
C LEU A 14 -11.05 -7.25 -8.43
N VAL A 15 -10.70 -6.26 -7.62
CA VAL A 15 -9.34 -5.71 -7.50
C VAL A 15 -8.38 -6.70 -6.83
N ILE A 16 -8.84 -7.44 -5.81
CA ILE A 16 -8.01 -8.44 -5.12
C ILE A 16 -7.90 -9.74 -5.93
N TRP A 17 -9.00 -10.19 -6.54
CA TRP A 17 -9.06 -11.47 -7.23
C TRP A 17 -8.55 -11.42 -8.69
N GLN A 18 -8.27 -10.23 -9.24
CA GLN A 18 -7.71 -9.99 -10.59
C GLN A 18 -7.97 -11.12 -11.62
N PRO A 19 -9.24 -11.42 -11.97
CA PRO A 19 -9.62 -12.74 -12.47
C PRO A 19 -9.09 -13.15 -13.85
N ARG A 20 -8.27 -12.35 -14.54
CA ARG A 20 -7.66 -12.68 -15.86
C ARG A 20 -6.31 -11.98 -16.09
N GLY A 21 -5.55 -11.70 -15.03
CA GLY A 21 -4.33 -10.88 -15.14
C GLY A 21 -4.62 -9.44 -15.57
N LEU A 22 -5.86 -8.97 -15.41
CA LEU A 22 -6.22 -7.58 -15.67
C LEU A 22 -5.43 -6.67 -14.74
N ASN A 23 -4.83 -5.61 -15.30
CA ASN A 23 -4.20 -4.57 -14.50
C ASN A 23 -5.19 -4.03 -13.46
N ILE A 24 -4.68 -3.77 -12.25
CA ILE A 24 -5.44 -3.22 -11.12
C ILE A 24 -6.28 -2.00 -11.54
N GLY A 25 -5.73 -1.18 -12.45
CA GLY A 25 -6.41 -0.05 -13.05
C GLY A 25 -7.72 -0.40 -13.74
N TRP A 26 -7.76 -1.42 -14.62
CA TRP A 26 -8.98 -1.79 -15.36
C TRP A 26 -10.10 -2.26 -14.42
N SER A 27 -9.78 -3.05 -13.40
CA SER A 27 -10.76 -3.46 -12.40
C SER A 27 -11.32 -2.27 -11.60
N ALA A 28 -10.45 -1.32 -11.21
CA ALA A 28 -10.86 -0.12 -10.49
C ALA A 28 -11.69 0.83 -11.37
N SER A 29 -11.31 1.00 -12.64
CA SER A 29 -12.03 1.83 -13.61
C SER A 29 -13.44 1.31 -13.86
N ILE A 30 -13.62 -0.01 -14.03
CA ILE A 30 -14.94 -0.63 -14.20
C ILE A 30 -15.81 -0.40 -12.95
N GLY A 31 -15.25 -0.58 -11.75
CA GLY A 31 -15.96 -0.29 -10.50
C GLY A 31 -16.39 1.17 -10.37
N ALA A 32 -15.51 2.11 -10.72
CA ALA A 32 -15.79 3.55 -10.70
C ALA A 32 -16.90 3.93 -11.70
N VAL A 33 -16.84 3.40 -12.93
CA VAL A 33 -17.88 3.63 -13.95
C VAL A 33 -19.22 3.05 -13.50
N LEU A 34 -19.24 1.83 -12.95
CA LEU A 34 -20.46 1.24 -12.40
C LEU A 34 -21.03 2.07 -11.26
N ALA A 35 -20.18 2.59 -10.36
CA ALA A 35 -20.61 3.44 -9.25
C ALA A 35 -21.20 4.79 -9.72
N LEU A 36 -20.65 5.38 -10.79
CA LEU A 36 -21.19 6.59 -11.41
C LEU A 36 -22.53 6.33 -12.12
N VAL A 37 -22.62 5.26 -12.92
CA VAL A 37 -23.85 4.92 -13.67
C VAL A 37 -24.99 4.53 -12.74
N THR A 38 -24.70 3.86 -11.63
CA THR A 38 -25.69 3.50 -10.61
C THR A 38 -26.07 4.67 -9.69
N GLY A 39 -25.44 5.84 -9.86
CA GLY A 39 -25.72 7.05 -9.06
C GLY A 39 -25.28 6.95 -7.61
N VAL A 40 -24.43 5.98 -7.27
CA VAL A 40 -23.88 5.81 -5.91
C VAL A 40 -22.85 6.88 -5.59
N ILE A 41 -22.08 7.27 -6.61
CA ILE A 41 -21.07 8.32 -6.53
C ILE A 41 -21.50 9.41 -7.52
N GLY A 42 -21.50 10.65 -7.07
CA GLY A 42 -21.78 11.82 -7.90
C GLY A 42 -20.52 12.36 -8.58
N VAL A 43 -20.71 13.17 -9.63
CA VAL A 43 -19.60 13.87 -10.30
C VAL A 43 -18.85 14.78 -9.32
N GLY A 44 -19.53 15.30 -8.29
CA GLY A 44 -18.93 16.09 -7.21
C GLY A 44 -17.96 15.34 -6.30
N ASP A 45 -17.99 14.00 -6.29
CA ASP A 45 -17.06 13.18 -5.50
C ASP A 45 -15.72 12.96 -6.22
N ILE A 46 -15.68 13.14 -7.55
CA ILE A 46 -14.46 12.94 -8.36
C ILE A 46 -13.33 13.88 -7.92
N PRO A 47 -13.55 15.20 -7.74
CA PRO A 47 -12.51 16.09 -7.22
C PRO A 47 -12.06 15.73 -5.80
N VAL A 48 -12.95 15.21 -4.96
CA VAL A 48 -12.61 14.79 -3.58
C VAL A 48 -11.64 13.62 -3.62
N VAL A 49 -11.95 12.58 -4.40
CA VAL A 49 -11.07 11.41 -4.59
C VAL A 49 -9.75 11.84 -5.21
N TRP A 50 -9.76 12.73 -6.20
CA TRP A 50 -8.55 13.24 -6.83
C TRP A 50 -7.61 13.93 -5.83
N ASN A 51 -8.14 14.76 -4.93
CA ASN A 51 -7.34 15.42 -3.90
C ASN A 51 -6.69 14.42 -2.92
N ILE A 52 -7.37 13.32 -2.59
CA ILE A 52 -6.81 12.28 -1.71
C ILE A 52 -5.72 11.49 -2.43
N VAL A 53 -5.98 11.08 -3.68
CA VAL A 53 -5.06 10.26 -4.47
C VAL A 53 -3.79 11.04 -4.83
N TRP A 54 -3.91 12.33 -5.14
CA TRP A 54 -2.77 13.18 -5.51
C TRP A 54 -1.75 13.26 -4.37
N ASN A 55 -2.20 13.51 -3.13
CA ASN A 55 -1.31 13.59 -1.98
C ASN A 55 -0.57 12.27 -1.73
N ALA A 56 -1.29 11.14 -1.76
CA ALA A 56 -0.69 9.82 -1.56
C ALA A 56 0.33 9.48 -2.68
N THR A 57 -0.01 9.77 -3.93
CA THR A 57 0.86 9.52 -5.08
C THR A 57 2.11 10.40 -5.04
N ALA A 58 1.96 11.67 -4.68
CA ALA A 58 3.09 12.59 -4.52
C ALA A 58 4.06 12.12 -3.43
N THR A 59 3.56 11.64 -2.28
CA THR A 59 4.41 11.05 -1.24
C THR A 59 5.15 9.82 -1.75
N PHE A 60 4.47 8.92 -2.47
CA PHE A 60 5.11 7.74 -3.04
C PHE A 60 6.23 8.11 -4.04
N ILE A 61 5.97 9.05 -4.94
CA ILE A 61 6.97 9.58 -5.88
C ILE A 61 8.13 10.25 -5.12
N ALA A 62 7.85 11.05 -4.10
CA ALA A 62 8.88 11.70 -3.29
C ALA A 62 9.79 10.67 -2.60
N VAL A 63 9.22 9.58 -2.05
CA VAL A 63 10.00 8.49 -1.46
C VAL A 63 10.87 7.79 -2.51
N ILE A 64 10.37 7.57 -3.72
CA ILE A 64 11.16 7.02 -4.83
C ILE A 64 12.33 7.97 -5.17
N ILE A 65 12.06 9.26 -5.35
CA ILE A 65 13.09 10.25 -5.69
C ILE A 65 14.15 10.35 -4.60
N ILE A 66 13.74 10.45 -3.33
CA ILE A 66 14.68 10.49 -2.19
C ILE A 66 15.52 9.22 -2.16
N SER A 67 14.91 8.05 -2.42
CA SER A 67 15.64 6.78 -2.45
C SER A 67 16.68 6.78 -3.58
N LEU A 68 16.32 7.20 -4.79
CA LEU A 68 17.27 7.29 -5.90
C LEU A 68 18.41 8.28 -5.61
N LEU A 69 18.10 9.42 -5.01
CA LEU A 69 19.11 10.44 -4.65
C LEU A 69 20.06 9.95 -3.55
N LEU A 70 19.55 9.20 -2.57
CA LEU A 70 20.38 8.56 -1.55
C LEU A 70 21.24 7.42 -2.13
N ASP A 71 20.75 6.72 -3.15
CA ASP A 71 21.52 5.70 -3.86
C ASP A 71 22.68 6.32 -4.64
N GLU A 72 22.42 7.35 -5.45
CA GLU A 72 23.45 8.03 -6.24
C GLU A 72 24.49 8.75 -5.38
N SER A 73 24.12 9.24 -4.19
CA SER A 73 25.08 9.86 -3.25
C SER A 73 25.97 8.85 -2.52
N GLY A 74 25.78 7.54 -2.73
CA GLY A 74 26.50 6.48 -2.02
C GLY A 74 26.10 6.35 -0.55
N PHE A 75 24.99 6.98 -0.13
CA PHE A 75 24.52 6.93 1.24
C PHE A 75 24.12 5.51 1.64
N PHE A 76 23.53 4.72 0.73
CA PHE A 76 23.20 3.33 1.01
C PHE A 76 24.45 2.46 1.21
N GLU A 77 25.53 2.70 0.46
CA GLU A 77 26.79 1.98 0.65
C GLU A 77 27.43 2.33 1.99
N TRP A 78 27.48 3.62 2.34
CA TRP A 78 27.94 4.07 3.66
C TRP A 78 27.09 3.47 4.78
N ALA A 79 25.76 3.48 4.64
CA ALA A 79 24.84 2.90 5.61
C ALA A 79 25.03 1.38 5.76
N ALA A 80 25.24 0.65 4.66
CA ALA A 80 25.50 -0.79 4.69
C ALA A 80 26.81 -1.12 5.43
N LEU A 81 27.88 -0.35 5.18
CA LEU A 81 29.14 -0.49 5.91
C LEU A 81 28.99 -0.11 7.39
N HIS A 82 28.22 0.93 7.71
CA HIS A 82 28.00 1.35 9.09
C HIS A 82 27.19 0.32 9.89
N VAL A 83 26.10 -0.19 9.30
CA VAL A 83 25.24 -1.21 9.90
C VAL A 83 25.98 -2.54 10.06
N SER A 84 26.81 -2.95 9.09
CA SER A 84 27.63 -4.17 9.20
C SER A 84 28.67 -4.07 10.34
N ARG A 85 29.26 -2.89 10.55
CA ARG A 85 30.16 -2.62 11.67
C ARG A 85 29.43 -2.68 13.02
N TRP A 86 28.23 -2.10 13.13
CA TRP A 86 27.41 -2.19 14.34
C TRP A 86 26.95 -3.62 14.63
N GLY A 87 26.71 -4.41 13.59
CA GLY A 87 26.32 -5.82 13.70
C GLY A 87 27.42 -6.76 14.18
N LYS A 88 28.69 -6.33 14.27
CA LYS A 88 29.87 -7.19 14.58
C LYS A 88 29.85 -8.52 13.80
N GLY A 89 29.41 -8.51 12.53
CA GLY A 89 29.28 -9.72 11.69
C GLY A 89 28.07 -10.63 11.97
N ARG A 90 27.20 -10.31 12.94
CA ARG A 90 25.97 -11.05 13.23
C ARG A 90 24.74 -10.46 12.50
N GLY A 91 24.70 -10.60 11.18
CA GLY A 91 23.58 -10.15 10.34
C GLY A 91 22.21 -10.71 10.76
N ARG A 92 22.18 -11.90 11.38
CA ARG A 92 20.95 -12.53 11.90
C ARG A 92 20.26 -11.72 13.00
N LEU A 93 21.01 -11.04 13.87
CA LEU A 93 20.41 -10.20 14.92
C LEU A 93 19.80 -8.94 14.30
N LEU A 94 20.53 -8.24 13.42
CA LEU A 94 20.03 -7.06 12.71
C LEU A 94 18.78 -7.37 11.87
N PHE A 95 18.76 -8.49 11.15
CA PHE A 95 17.59 -8.94 10.41
C PHE A 95 16.39 -9.21 11.32
N SER A 96 16.63 -9.83 12.48
CA SER A 96 15.59 -10.03 13.50
C SER A 96 15.07 -8.69 14.04
N TRP A 97 15.95 -7.70 14.26
CA TRP A 97 15.56 -6.36 14.69
C TRP A 97 14.76 -5.61 13.63
N ILE A 98 15.14 -5.68 12.35
CA ILE A 98 14.38 -5.05 11.24
C ILE A 98 12.99 -5.69 11.11
N ILE A 99 12.89 -7.02 11.19
CA ILE A 99 11.60 -7.73 11.16
C ILE A 99 10.75 -7.40 12.39
N LEU A 100 11.36 -7.32 13.59
CA LEU A 100 10.66 -6.99 14.84
C LEU A 100 10.21 -5.52 14.88
N LEU A 101 11.03 -4.58 14.41
CA LEU A 101 10.65 -3.17 14.23
C LEU A 101 9.61 -2.99 13.13
N GLY A 102 9.59 -3.87 12.13
CA GLY A 102 8.49 -4.01 11.16
C GLY A 102 7.22 -4.65 11.76
N ARG A 103 7.29 -5.23 12.97
CA ARG A 103 6.13 -5.73 13.73
C ARG A 103 5.65 -4.77 14.82
N PRO A 104 4.98 -3.66 14.44
CA PRO A 104 3.98 -3.06 15.31
C PRO A 104 2.65 -2.92 14.54
N SER A 105 1.98 -4.03 14.21
CA SER A 105 0.56 -4.01 13.79
C SER A 105 -0.15 -5.37 13.83
N GLN A 106 0.55 -6.50 13.73
CA GLN A 106 -0.07 -7.84 13.76
C GLN A 106 -0.39 -8.38 15.17
N ARG A 107 -0.69 -7.52 16.16
CA ARG A 107 -1.00 -7.96 17.55
C ARG A 107 -2.42 -7.62 18.03
N TYR A 108 -3.30 -7.16 17.13
CA TYR A 108 -4.73 -6.91 17.41
C TYR A 108 -5.69 -7.86 16.69
N LEU A 109 -5.34 -9.16 16.58
CA LEU A 109 -6.37 -10.19 16.38
C LEU A 109 -6.49 -11.00 17.68
N PRO A 110 -7.37 -10.61 18.62
CA PRO A 110 -7.73 -11.49 19.71
C PRO A 110 -8.62 -12.62 19.16
N THR A 111 -8.10 -13.84 19.23
CA THR A 111 -8.85 -15.05 19.65
C THR A 111 -10.28 -15.20 19.13
N MET A 112 -10.45 -15.71 17.91
CA MET A 112 -11.66 -16.48 17.52
C MET A 112 -11.30 -17.60 16.54
N VAL A 113 -10.45 -18.54 16.96
CA VAL A 113 -10.49 -19.92 16.46
C VAL A 113 -10.18 -20.85 17.64
N ARG A 114 -11.21 -21.11 18.43
CA ARG A 114 -11.38 -22.33 19.23
C ARG A 114 -12.87 -22.44 19.55
N HIS A 115 -13.60 -23.11 18.67
CA HIS A 115 -14.34 -24.33 18.92
C HIS A 115 -15.20 -24.64 17.70
#